data_AF-M2RUW4-F1
#
_entry.id   AF-M2RUW4-F1
#
_cell.length_a   1.000
_cell.length_b   1.000
_cell.length_c   1.000
_cell.angle_alpha   90.00
_cell.angle_beta   90.00
_cell.angle_gamma   90.00
#
_symmetry.space_group_name_H-M   'P 1'
#
loop_
_entity.id
_entity.type
_entity.pdbx_description
1 polymer ?
#
loop_
_entity_poly.entity_id
_entity_poly.type
_entity_poly.pdbx_seq_one_letter_code
_entity_poly.pdbx_strand_id
1 'polypeptide(L)'
;MKILLLLIIITLCFSTFCNNVGCGQCETEVCITCKIGYDDNDDSCEKCDYYISSKKVDQLTNPVYLNIEDQCIDISNKIQGNEFNRMPVNSSECTLDFSEKFFSFDMSEVTPSIPPCINTSQINDYLFGKWTSITLTEGTQMSIYNIKILDSNQQIVNKEISMQVSNIVNGQMNCLASSIVSNDEPFSVFLNSNTFILFIGLLNGVNYTISFNAKASVDSDIFHTSLLIDGNDYIDFIDYTDNYTSFGKPQTMVVGEKDIVIYQMKCSPIIRKGIFFSVKTVPYHTLILDTKLSSSFHYVEEININTFSCKQLHIGKKGGLTTTEGSSYGVLFKVYSEKEELRHFFMSIENEPLTLRIQTSCVNKCNQDNGHGQCVISEFKCVCNEGYGFEDCSRLCYYDGKFNTTQENPCYLGTSGCDKHCKCKEGYSYQNHYCISKECLNLGIGSCNRNNKHCLMNCECEDGYEPTQHKMCKLKTCGNKQKNEFEECDGGLNCNDFCECIDGFTTDPNDPLSCKET
;
A
#
# COMPACT_ATOMS: atom_id res chain seq x y z
N MET A 1 -32.24 -36.79 -51.59
CA MET A 1 -32.85 -35.55 -51.05
C MET A 1 -32.65 -35.32 -49.54
N LYS A 2 -32.11 -36.27 -48.75
CA LYS A 2 -31.80 -36.07 -47.32
C LYS A 2 -30.36 -35.60 -47.03
N ILE A 3 -29.43 -35.82 -47.95
CA ILE A 3 -28.02 -35.40 -47.79
C ILE A 3 -27.83 -33.90 -48.09
N LEU A 4 -28.65 -33.33 -48.98
CA LEU A 4 -28.59 -31.90 -49.32
C LEU A 4 -29.14 -31.01 -48.19
N LEU A 5 -30.08 -31.53 -47.38
CA LEU A 5 -30.63 -30.82 -46.22
C LEU A 5 -29.63 -30.79 -45.04
N LEU A 6 -28.79 -31.81 -44.91
CA LEU A 6 -27.77 -31.89 -43.85
C LEU A 6 -26.60 -30.92 -44.10
N LEU A 7 -26.23 -30.71 -45.36
CA LEU A 7 -25.22 -29.72 -45.74
C LEU A 7 -25.66 -28.27 -45.52
N ILE A 8 -26.95 -27.97 -45.73
CA ILE A 8 -27.52 -26.62 -45.49
C ILE A 8 -27.56 -26.29 -43.98
N ILE A 9 -27.76 -27.29 -43.11
CA ILE A 9 -27.76 -27.12 -41.65
C ILE A 9 -26.34 -26.96 -41.09
N ILE A 10 -25.32 -27.57 -41.69
CA ILE A 10 -23.91 -27.42 -41.26
C ILE A 10 -23.33 -26.06 -41.68
N THR A 11 -23.79 -25.47 -42.80
CA THR A 11 -23.38 -24.11 -43.20
C THR A 11 -24.05 -22.99 -42.41
N LEU A 12 -25.08 -23.28 -41.60
CA LEU A 12 -25.82 -22.28 -40.82
C LEU A 12 -25.37 -22.18 -39.34
N CYS A 13 -24.34 -22.93 -38.91
CA CYS A 13 -24.02 -23.08 -37.49
C CYS A 13 -22.61 -22.62 -37.06
N PHE A 14 -21.89 -21.88 -37.91
CA PHE A 14 -20.65 -21.19 -37.53
C PHE A 14 -20.76 -19.68 -37.80
N SER A 15 -21.78 -19.02 -37.27
CA SER A 15 -21.62 -17.60 -36.96
C SER A 15 -20.79 -17.54 -35.69
N THR A 16 -19.49 -17.27 -35.82
CA THR A 16 -18.65 -16.87 -34.69
C THR A 16 -19.26 -15.59 -34.12
N PHE A 17 -19.96 -15.71 -32.99
CA PHE A 17 -20.45 -14.54 -32.27
C PHE A 17 -19.24 -13.84 -31.65
N CYS A 18 -18.94 -12.65 -32.13
CA CYS A 18 -17.93 -11.79 -31.52
C CYS A 18 -18.54 -11.23 -30.24
N ASN A 19 -17.92 -11.51 -29.09
CA ASN A 19 -18.37 -10.97 -27.80
C ASN A 19 -18.14 -9.46 -27.68
N ASN A 20 -17.22 -8.90 -28.48
CA ASN A 20 -16.92 -7.47 -28.49
C ASN A 20 -17.87 -6.69 -29.42
N VAL A 21 -18.48 -5.63 -28.88
CA VAL A 21 -19.50 -4.81 -29.57
C VAL A 21 -18.93 -4.05 -30.77
N GLY A 22 -17.67 -3.59 -30.70
CA GLY A 22 -16.99 -2.88 -31.79
C GLY A 22 -16.47 -3.79 -32.90
N CYS A 23 -16.45 -5.10 -32.68
CA CYS A 23 -15.90 -6.04 -33.63
C CYS A 23 -16.85 -6.32 -34.81
N GLY A 24 -16.38 -6.09 -36.03
CA GLY A 24 -17.12 -6.37 -37.27
C GLY A 24 -16.99 -7.82 -37.72
N GLN A 25 -15.77 -8.35 -37.73
CA GLN A 25 -15.47 -9.75 -38.05
C GLN A 25 -14.44 -10.30 -37.06
N CYS A 26 -14.65 -11.51 -36.56
CA CYS A 26 -13.73 -12.16 -35.62
C CYS A 26 -13.46 -13.62 -35.97
N GLU A 27 -12.28 -14.08 -35.57
CA GLU A 27 -11.87 -15.49 -35.59
C GLU A 27 -11.40 -15.86 -34.18
N THR A 28 -12.05 -16.86 -33.55
CA THR A 28 -11.68 -17.36 -32.21
C THR A 28 -11.47 -16.26 -31.15
N GLU A 29 -12.44 -15.34 -31.06
CA GLU A 29 -12.47 -14.20 -30.11
C GLU A 29 -11.45 -13.06 -30.38
N VAL A 30 -10.64 -13.16 -31.43
CA VAL A 30 -9.78 -12.06 -31.90
C VAL A 30 -10.52 -11.26 -32.97
N CYS A 31 -10.54 -9.94 -32.84
CA CYS A 31 -11.16 -9.09 -33.86
C CYS A 31 -10.22 -8.91 -35.06
N ILE A 32 -10.74 -9.14 -36.26
CA ILE A 32 -10.00 -9.00 -37.52
C ILE A 32 -10.24 -7.62 -38.13
N THR A 33 -11.48 -7.11 -38.03
CA THR A 33 -11.85 -5.79 -38.54
C THR A 33 -12.82 -5.12 -37.60
N CYS A 34 -12.59 -3.84 -37.32
CA CYS A 34 -13.50 -3.05 -36.51
C CYS A 34 -14.73 -2.60 -37.32
N LYS A 35 -15.82 -2.30 -36.62
CA LYS A 35 -16.98 -1.65 -37.22
C LYS A 35 -16.67 -0.18 -37.51
N ILE A 36 -17.43 0.40 -38.44
CA ILE A 36 -17.37 1.84 -38.71
C ILE A 36 -17.55 2.61 -37.39
N GLY A 37 -16.67 3.59 -37.16
CA GLY A 37 -16.66 4.42 -35.95
C GLY A 37 -15.74 3.90 -34.83
N TYR A 38 -15.11 2.75 -35.02
CA TYR A 38 -14.07 2.20 -34.15
C TYR A 38 -12.70 2.29 -34.85
N ASP A 39 -11.63 2.43 -34.07
CA ASP A 39 -10.26 2.57 -34.59
C ASP A 39 -9.76 1.25 -35.19
N ASP A 40 -9.52 1.22 -36.50
CA ASP A 40 -9.01 0.05 -37.21
C ASP A 40 -7.56 -0.34 -36.81
N ASN A 41 -6.84 0.52 -36.07
CA ASN A 41 -5.53 0.20 -35.50
C ASN A 41 -5.63 -0.41 -34.08
N ASP A 42 -6.84 -0.52 -33.53
CA ASP A 42 -7.10 -1.13 -32.24
C ASP A 42 -7.51 -2.58 -32.43
N ASP A 43 -6.59 -3.52 -32.17
CA ASP A 43 -6.85 -4.97 -32.33
C ASP A 43 -8.04 -5.47 -31.47
N SER A 44 -8.42 -4.74 -30.41
CA SER A 44 -9.61 -5.03 -29.61
C SER A 44 -10.87 -4.31 -30.08
N CYS A 45 -10.78 -3.32 -30.97
CA CYS A 45 -11.92 -2.49 -31.42
C CYS A 45 -12.74 -1.91 -30.26
N GLU A 46 -12.09 -1.48 -29.18
CA GLU A 46 -12.74 -0.87 -28.02
C GLU A 46 -12.70 0.67 -28.07
N LYS A 47 -11.79 1.22 -28.88
CA LYS A 47 -11.62 2.66 -29.07
C LYS A 47 -12.41 3.16 -30.25
N CYS A 48 -12.95 4.38 -30.10
CA CYS A 48 -13.61 5.07 -31.19
C CYS A 48 -12.61 5.67 -32.17
N ASP A 49 -12.96 5.65 -33.45
CA ASP A 49 -12.14 6.14 -34.54
C ASP A 49 -11.81 7.63 -34.36
N TYR A 50 -10.62 8.03 -34.82
CA TYR A 50 -9.99 9.31 -34.51
C TYR A 50 -10.53 10.49 -35.36
N TYR A 51 -10.69 11.65 -34.73
CA TYR A 51 -11.08 12.91 -35.36
C TYR A 51 -9.86 13.83 -35.47
N ILE A 52 -9.68 14.42 -36.64
CA ILE A 52 -8.56 15.31 -36.92
C ILE A 52 -8.86 16.71 -36.36
N SER A 53 -8.30 17.03 -35.18
CA SER A 53 -8.49 18.32 -34.49
C SER A 53 -8.11 19.57 -35.28
N SER A 54 -7.24 19.46 -36.29
CA SER A 54 -6.89 20.58 -37.17
C SER A 54 -7.89 20.84 -38.30
N LYS A 55 -8.96 20.04 -38.40
CA LYS A 55 -10.01 20.17 -39.42
C LYS A 55 -11.36 20.32 -38.74
N LYS A 56 -12.28 21.02 -39.42
CA LYS A 56 -13.68 21.11 -38.96
C LYS A 56 -14.33 19.75 -38.93
N VAL A 57 -15.28 19.57 -38.01
CA VAL A 57 -16.13 18.39 -37.97
C VAL A 57 -16.98 18.34 -39.23
N ASP A 58 -16.92 17.20 -39.90
CA ASP A 58 -17.71 16.92 -41.08
C ASP A 58 -18.04 15.43 -41.15
N GLN A 59 -19.33 15.09 -41.21
CA GLN A 59 -19.78 13.70 -41.13
C GLN A 59 -19.16 12.78 -42.20
N LEU A 60 -18.77 13.30 -43.36
CA LEU A 60 -18.25 12.49 -44.47
C LEU A 60 -16.73 12.41 -44.50
N THR A 61 -16.05 13.48 -44.08
CA THR A 61 -14.60 13.64 -44.29
C THR A 61 -13.78 13.74 -43.00
N ASN A 62 -14.44 14.02 -41.87
CA ASN A 62 -13.81 14.13 -40.56
C ASN A 62 -14.87 13.93 -39.43
N PRO A 63 -15.49 12.74 -39.35
CA PRO A 63 -16.53 12.46 -38.37
C PRO A 63 -15.98 12.39 -36.94
N VAL A 64 -16.86 12.51 -35.95
CA VAL A 64 -16.55 12.39 -34.54
C VAL A 64 -17.39 11.27 -33.94
N TYR A 65 -16.70 10.25 -33.42
CA TYR A 65 -17.29 9.13 -32.72
C TYR A 65 -16.95 9.21 -31.23
N LEU A 66 -17.96 9.06 -30.36
CA LEU A 66 -17.77 9.04 -28.91
C LEU A 66 -18.22 7.72 -28.32
N ASN A 67 -17.49 7.27 -27.30
CA ASN A 67 -17.89 6.12 -26.50
C ASN A 67 -19.06 6.53 -25.59
N ILE A 68 -20.22 5.95 -25.85
CA ILE A 68 -21.46 6.14 -25.11
C ILE A 68 -22.01 4.75 -24.81
N GLU A 69 -22.12 4.39 -23.53
CA GLU A 69 -22.58 3.07 -23.11
C GLU A 69 -21.81 1.92 -23.81
N ASP A 70 -20.49 2.07 -23.86
CA ASP A 70 -19.54 1.11 -24.44
C ASP A 70 -19.70 0.90 -25.96
N GLN A 71 -20.30 1.90 -26.63
CA GLN A 71 -20.48 1.93 -28.09
C GLN A 71 -19.97 3.22 -28.69
N CYS A 72 -19.32 3.13 -29.86
CA CYS A 72 -18.89 4.30 -30.61
C CYS A 72 -20.03 4.85 -31.46
N ILE A 73 -20.55 6.01 -31.06
CA ILE A 73 -21.69 6.66 -31.69
C ILE A 73 -21.23 7.89 -32.47
N ASP A 74 -21.66 8.00 -33.73
CA ASP A 74 -21.46 9.19 -34.57
C ASP A 74 -22.29 10.36 -34.03
N ILE A 75 -21.59 11.41 -33.60
CA ILE A 75 -22.20 12.64 -33.11
C ILE A 75 -21.97 13.84 -34.04
N SER A 76 -21.34 13.63 -35.20
CA SER A 76 -20.89 14.69 -36.11
C SER A 76 -21.99 15.68 -36.47
N ASN A 77 -23.22 15.19 -36.65
CA ASN A 77 -24.39 16.02 -36.97
C ASN A 77 -24.71 17.07 -35.89
N LYS A 78 -24.46 16.77 -34.60
CA LYS A 78 -24.73 17.72 -33.50
C LYS A 78 -23.72 18.87 -33.44
N ILE A 79 -22.55 18.69 -34.03
CA ILE A 79 -21.37 19.55 -33.89
C ILE A 79 -20.75 19.92 -35.25
N GLN A 80 -21.53 19.80 -36.33
CA GLN A 80 -21.09 20.04 -37.69
C GLN A 80 -20.43 21.43 -37.81
N GLY A 81 -19.23 21.47 -38.37
CA GLY A 81 -18.47 22.70 -38.58
C GLY A 81 -17.70 23.22 -37.35
N ASN A 82 -17.85 22.59 -36.19
CA ASN A 82 -17.05 22.93 -35.01
C ASN A 82 -15.58 22.59 -35.22
N GLU A 83 -14.71 23.33 -34.53
CA GLU A 83 -13.29 23.00 -34.36
C GLU A 83 -13.05 22.79 -32.87
N PHE A 84 -12.45 21.65 -32.50
CA PHE A 84 -12.13 21.38 -31.11
C PHE A 84 -10.78 21.95 -30.75
N ASN A 85 -10.79 23.07 -30.03
CA ASN A 85 -9.60 23.65 -29.43
C ASN A 85 -9.47 23.19 -27.97
N ARG A 86 -8.23 23.00 -27.49
CA ARG A 86 -7.93 22.70 -26.07
C ARG A 86 -8.13 23.89 -25.12
N MET A 87 -8.78 24.95 -25.57
CA MET A 87 -9.12 26.11 -24.75
C MET A 87 -10.63 26.22 -24.62
N PRO A 88 -11.15 26.58 -23.43
CA PRO A 88 -12.56 26.80 -23.25
C PRO A 88 -13.01 27.96 -24.13
N VAL A 89 -13.82 27.65 -25.12
CA VAL A 89 -14.58 28.65 -25.87
C VAL A 89 -15.87 28.86 -25.08
N ASN A 90 -16.05 30.05 -24.49
CA ASN A 90 -17.21 30.41 -23.66
C ASN A 90 -17.31 29.66 -22.30
N SER A 91 -16.24 29.65 -21.49
CA SER A 91 -16.36 29.18 -20.09
C SER A 91 -17.33 30.05 -19.30
N SER A 92 -18.25 29.44 -18.56
CA SER A 92 -19.04 30.19 -17.58
C SER A 92 -18.12 30.67 -16.46
N GLU A 93 -18.29 31.92 -16.04
CA GLU A 93 -17.57 32.47 -14.88
C GLU A 93 -18.41 32.31 -13.63
N CYS A 94 -17.80 31.83 -12.55
CA CYS A 94 -18.43 31.72 -11.25
C CYS A 94 -17.46 32.18 -10.16
N THR A 95 -17.89 33.17 -9.39
CA THR A 95 -17.21 33.53 -8.15
C THR A 95 -17.82 32.71 -7.02
N LEU A 96 -17.01 31.93 -6.30
CA LEU A 96 -17.44 31.25 -5.07
C LEU A 96 -17.00 32.06 -3.85
N ASP A 97 -17.93 32.20 -2.92
CA ASP A 97 -17.73 32.82 -1.62
C ASP A 97 -18.09 31.79 -0.53
N PHE A 98 -18.25 32.25 0.71
CA PHE A 98 -18.64 31.40 1.83
C PHE A 98 -20.08 30.88 1.74
N SER A 99 -20.89 31.36 0.79
CA SER A 99 -22.24 30.85 0.59
C SER A 99 -22.22 29.58 -0.25
N GLU A 100 -23.07 28.62 0.12
CA GLU A 100 -23.29 27.43 -0.68
C GLU A 100 -23.94 27.80 -2.01
N LYS A 101 -23.39 27.28 -3.11
CA LYS A 101 -23.97 27.38 -4.45
C LYS A 101 -24.33 26.01 -4.96
N PHE A 102 -25.54 25.92 -5.52
CA PHE A 102 -26.02 24.71 -6.19
C PHE A 102 -25.76 24.81 -7.69
N PHE A 103 -25.22 23.73 -8.26
CA PHE A 103 -24.97 23.57 -9.68
C PHE A 103 -25.80 22.41 -10.21
N SER A 104 -26.36 22.59 -11.41
CA SER A 104 -27.05 21.55 -12.16
C SER A 104 -26.79 21.73 -13.64
N PHE A 105 -26.32 20.67 -14.30
CA PHE A 105 -25.95 20.66 -15.70
C PHE A 105 -26.65 19.51 -16.41
N ASP A 106 -27.53 19.83 -17.35
CA ASP A 106 -28.09 18.84 -18.28
C ASP A 106 -27.06 18.56 -19.38
N MET A 107 -26.51 17.35 -19.38
CA MET A 107 -25.47 16.96 -20.33
C MET A 107 -26.01 16.70 -21.74
N SER A 108 -27.33 16.63 -21.94
CA SER A 108 -27.93 16.53 -23.28
C SER A 108 -27.76 17.81 -24.10
N GLU A 109 -27.68 18.97 -23.43
CA GLU A 109 -27.53 20.30 -24.04
C GLU A 109 -26.07 20.71 -24.20
N VAL A 110 -25.14 19.97 -23.59
CA VAL A 110 -23.71 20.29 -23.60
C VAL A 110 -23.07 19.76 -24.87
N THR A 111 -22.24 20.58 -25.51
CA THR A 111 -21.41 20.09 -26.62
C THR A 111 -20.17 19.39 -26.05
N PRO A 112 -19.72 18.29 -26.68
CA PRO A 112 -18.45 17.66 -26.34
C PRO A 112 -17.29 18.66 -26.30
N SER A 113 -16.28 18.38 -25.49
CA SER A 113 -15.09 19.20 -25.33
C SER A 113 -13.89 18.31 -25.02
N ILE A 114 -12.67 18.83 -25.21
CA ILE A 114 -11.43 18.13 -24.85
C ILE A 114 -11.04 18.49 -23.42
N PRO A 115 -11.17 17.59 -22.42
CA PRO A 115 -10.69 17.84 -21.07
C PRO A 115 -9.22 18.34 -21.00
N PRO A 116 -8.86 19.17 -20.01
CA PRO A 116 -7.54 19.81 -19.97
C PRO A 116 -6.37 18.86 -19.70
N CYS A 117 -6.61 17.69 -19.10
CA CYS A 117 -5.57 16.77 -18.60
C CYS A 117 -5.26 15.57 -19.49
N ILE A 118 -5.68 15.58 -20.76
CA ILE A 118 -5.41 14.48 -21.70
C ILE A 118 -4.01 14.59 -22.29
N ASN A 119 -3.25 13.49 -22.16
CA ASN A 119 -1.82 13.45 -22.42
C ASN A 119 -1.40 13.06 -23.85
N THR A 120 -2.32 12.95 -24.80
CA THR A 120 -1.98 12.53 -26.17
C THR A 120 -2.67 13.38 -27.22
N SER A 121 -1.98 13.62 -28.33
CA SER A 121 -2.50 14.27 -29.54
C SER A 121 -3.13 13.27 -30.52
N GLN A 122 -3.23 12.00 -30.14
CA GLN A 122 -3.59 10.87 -31.02
C GLN A 122 -4.80 10.06 -30.51
N ILE A 123 -5.50 10.51 -29.46
CA ILE A 123 -6.65 9.78 -28.90
C ILE A 123 -7.87 10.70 -28.91
N ASN A 124 -9.02 10.15 -29.30
CA ASN A 124 -10.34 10.79 -29.33
C ASN A 124 -10.98 10.87 -27.93
N ASP A 125 -10.30 11.51 -26.99
CA ASP A 125 -10.78 11.66 -25.62
C ASP A 125 -11.64 12.92 -25.47
N TYR A 126 -12.81 12.96 -26.10
CA TYR A 126 -13.79 14.02 -25.86
C TYR A 126 -14.83 13.55 -24.85
N LEU A 127 -15.23 14.45 -23.97
CA LEU A 127 -16.33 14.19 -23.05
C LEU A 127 -17.41 15.25 -23.27
N PHE A 128 -18.67 14.85 -23.13
CA PHE A 128 -19.73 15.81 -22.84
C PHE A 128 -19.35 16.46 -21.51
N GLY A 129 -19.01 17.74 -21.53
CA GLY A 129 -18.45 18.39 -20.36
C GLY A 129 -18.47 19.90 -20.44
N LYS A 130 -18.50 20.52 -19.27
CA LYS A 130 -18.62 21.96 -19.11
C LYS A 130 -17.38 22.54 -18.43
N TRP A 131 -16.90 23.64 -18.98
CA TRP A 131 -15.84 24.45 -18.42
C TRP A 131 -16.41 25.57 -17.58
N THR A 132 -15.91 25.71 -16.36
CA THR A 132 -16.26 26.83 -15.49
C THR A 132 -14.98 27.47 -14.95
N SER A 133 -14.84 28.78 -15.17
CA SER A 133 -13.82 29.58 -14.51
C SER A 133 -14.27 29.87 -13.09
N ILE A 134 -13.53 29.39 -12.10
CA ILE A 134 -13.82 29.54 -10.68
C ILE A 134 -12.89 30.59 -10.09
N THR A 135 -13.47 31.62 -9.47
CA THR A 135 -12.74 32.59 -8.65
C THR A 135 -13.17 32.44 -7.19
N LEU A 136 -12.24 32.07 -6.32
CA LEU A 136 -12.41 31.96 -4.88
C LEU A 136 -12.09 33.28 -4.19
N THR A 137 -12.63 33.46 -2.99
CA THR A 137 -12.20 34.54 -2.09
C THR A 137 -10.76 34.27 -1.64
N GLU A 138 -9.97 35.33 -1.41
CA GLU A 138 -8.56 35.16 -1.03
C GLU A 138 -8.40 34.35 0.26
N GLY A 139 -7.50 33.37 0.25
CA GLY A 139 -7.24 32.49 1.39
C GLY A 139 -8.34 31.43 1.63
N THR A 140 -9.19 31.18 0.64
CA THR A 140 -10.23 30.13 0.72
C THR A 140 -9.96 28.99 -0.25
N GLN A 141 -10.56 27.84 0.04
CA GLN A 141 -10.48 26.61 -0.74
C GLN A 141 -11.87 26.17 -1.14
N MET A 142 -11.96 25.32 -2.16
CA MET A 142 -13.24 24.86 -2.69
C MET A 142 -13.54 23.44 -2.21
N SER A 143 -14.79 23.23 -1.79
CA SER A 143 -15.35 21.90 -1.58
C SER A 143 -16.54 21.70 -2.49
N ILE A 144 -16.62 20.53 -3.11
CA ILE A 144 -17.76 20.01 -3.85
C ILE A 144 -18.29 18.78 -3.10
N TYR A 145 -19.59 18.72 -2.90
CA TYR A 145 -20.26 17.63 -2.18
C TYR A 145 -21.70 17.44 -2.69
N ASN A 146 -22.36 16.38 -2.20
CA ASN A 146 -23.70 15.97 -2.65
C ASN A 146 -23.79 15.82 -4.17
N ILE A 147 -22.75 15.23 -4.77
CA ILE A 147 -22.71 15.01 -6.22
C ILE A 147 -23.74 13.95 -6.58
N LYS A 148 -24.64 14.27 -7.52
CA LYS A 148 -25.66 13.37 -8.02
C LYS A 148 -25.68 13.37 -9.54
N ILE A 149 -25.67 12.18 -10.10
CA ILE A 149 -25.79 11.90 -11.53
C ILE A 149 -27.15 11.27 -11.74
N LEU A 150 -28.01 11.99 -12.45
CA LEU A 150 -29.42 11.68 -12.60
C LEU A 150 -29.73 11.31 -14.05
N ASP A 151 -30.55 10.28 -14.27
CA ASP A 151 -31.10 9.99 -15.59
C ASP A 151 -32.22 10.96 -15.99
N SER A 152 -32.79 10.75 -17.17
CA SER A 152 -33.94 11.52 -17.67
C SER A 152 -35.19 11.46 -16.77
N ASN A 153 -35.32 10.44 -15.92
CA ASN A 153 -36.41 10.27 -14.96
C ASN A 153 -36.07 10.84 -13.57
N GLN A 154 -34.96 11.58 -13.43
CA GLN A 154 -34.46 12.14 -12.17
C GLN A 154 -34.08 11.07 -11.13
N GLN A 155 -33.72 9.85 -11.57
CA GLN A 155 -33.22 8.79 -10.72
C GLN A 155 -31.70 8.80 -10.67
N ILE A 156 -31.14 8.57 -9.47
CA ILE A 156 -29.69 8.42 -9.29
C ILE A 156 -29.23 7.16 -10.01
N VAL A 157 -28.23 7.31 -10.88
CA VAL A 157 -27.62 6.21 -11.63
C VAL A 157 -26.17 6.01 -11.22
N ASN A 158 -25.71 4.76 -11.25
CA ASN A 158 -24.31 4.44 -11.00
C ASN A 158 -23.47 4.79 -12.25
N LYS A 159 -22.98 6.02 -12.29
CA LYS A 159 -22.11 6.56 -13.34
C LYS A 159 -20.99 7.37 -12.68
N GLU A 160 -19.97 7.63 -13.48
CA GLU A 160 -18.79 8.37 -13.04
C GLU A 160 -18.61 9.63 -13.89
N ILE A 161 -18.01 10.64 -13.29
CA ILE A 161 -17.67 11.90 -13.95
C ILE A 161 -16.18 12.18 -13.79
N SER A 162 -15.58 12.76 -14.83
CA SER A 162 -14.22 13.26 -14.82
C SER A 162 -14.24 14.72 -14.35
N MET A 163 -13.66 14.99 -13.18
CA MET A 163 -13.40 16.33 -12.68
C MET A 163 -11.93 16.69 -12.88
N GLN A 164 -11.66 17.75 -13.64
CA GLN A 164 -10.30 18.18 -13.95
C GLN A 164 -10.10 19.65 -13.61
N VAL A 165 -8.95 19.96 -13.03
CA VAL A 165 -8.57 21.31 -12.63
C VAL A 165 -7.39 21.74 -13.48
N SER A 166 -7.50 22.93 -14.04
CA SER A 166 -6.48 23.52 -14.90
C SER A 166 -6.32 25.01 -14.62
N ASN A 167 -5.26 25.60 -15.17
CA ASN A 167 -5.12 27.05 -15.24
C ASN A 167 -4.62 27.47 -16.62
N ILE A 168 -4.71 28.78 -16.90
CA ILE A 168 -4.16 29.37 -18.10
C ILE A 168 -2.92 30.17 -17.71
N VAL A 169 -1.77 29.78 -18.27
CA VAL A 169 -0.51 30.51 -18.09
C VAL A 169 0.01 30.88 -19.47
N ASN A 170 0.29 32.17 -19.70
CA ASN A 170 0.78 32.68 -20.99
C ASN A 170 -0.07 32.28 -22.21
N GLY A 171 -1.40 32.20 -22.03
CA GLY A 171 -2.31 31.78 -23.10
C GLY A 171 -2.26 30.30 -23.43
N GLN A 172 -1.64 29.46 -22.59
CA GLN A 172 -1.64 28.01 -22.70
C GLN A 172 -2.40 27.38 -21.53
N MET A 173 -3.20 26.36 -21.84
CA MET A 173 -3.89 25.56 -20.84
C MET A 173 -2.91 24.58 -20.18
N ASN A 174 -2.75 24.66 -18.87
CA ASN A 174 -2.00 23.68 -18.11
C ASN A 174 -2.94 22.86 -17.25
N CYS A 175 -2.92 21.54 -17.45
CA CYS A 175 -3.52 20.60 -16.51
C CYS A 175 -2.81 20.71 -15.16
N LEU A 176 -3.59 20.83 -14.09
CA LEU A 176 -3.10 20.78 -12.72
C LEU A 176 -3.33 19.40 -12.10
N ALA A 177 -4.54 18.85 -12.24
CA ALA A 177 -4.89 17.51 -11.78
C ALA A 177 -6.22 17.02 -12.38
N SER A 178 -6.44 15.71 -12.34
CA SER A 178 -7.64 15.02 -12.82
C SER A 178 -8.08 13.94 -11.84
N SER A 179 -9.37 13.82 -11.58
CA SER A 179 -9.98 12.75 -10.79
C SER A 179 -11.25 12.23 -11.44
N ILE A 180 -11.52 10.94 -11.24
CA ILE A 180 -12.83 10.33 -11.49
C ILE A 180 -13.60 10.42 -10.17
N VAL A 181 -14.89 10.73 -10.24
CA VAL A 181 -15.74 10.95 -9.07
C VAL A 181 -17.12 10.32 -9.31
N SER A 182 -17.63 9.60 -8.32
CA SER A 182 -18.95 8.97 -8.34
C SER A 182 -20.00 9.77 -7.55
N ASN A 183 -21.23 9.25 -7.45
CA ASN A 183 -22.27 9.86 -6.62
C ASN A 183 -21.83 9.95 -5.15
N ASP A 184 -22.19 11.07 -4.52
CA ASP A 184 -21.94 11.41 -3.12
C ASP A 184 -20.46 11.40 -2.69
N GLU A 185 -19.51 11.20 -3.61
CA GLU A 185 -18.08 11.32 -3.33
C GLU A 185 -17.68 12.80 -3.27
N PRO A 186 -17.10 13.28 -2.16
CA PRO A 186 -16.67 14.66 -2.07
C PRO A 186 -15.43 14.90 -2.94
N PHE A 187 -15.31 16.12 -3.45
CA PHE A 187 -14.16 16.56 -4.23
C PHE A 187 -13.72 17.94 -3.74
N SER A 188 -12.46 18.06 -3.33
CA SER A 188 -11.95 19.32 -2.78
C SER A 188 -10.71 19.80 -3.53
N VAL A 189 -10.61 21.13 -3.67
CA VAL A 189 -9.52 21.79 -4.40
C VAL A 189 -8.85 22.79 -3.45
N PHE A 190 -7.59 22.51 -3.14
CA PHE A 190 -6.74 23.26 -2.23
C PHE A 190 -5.54 23.85 -2.99
N LEU A 191 -5.67 25.08 -3.51
CA LEU A 191 -4.65 25.73 -4.34
C LEU A 191 -4.18 27.04 -3.70
N ASN A 192 -2.99 27.52 -4.10
CA ASN A 192 -2.54 28.86 -3.72
C ASN A 192 -3.11 29.95 -4.64
N SER A 193 -3.64 29.56 -5.82
CA SER A 193 -4.31 30.48 -6.74
C SER A 193 -5.79 30.58 -6.39
N ASN A 194 -6.30 31.80 -6.34
CA ASN A 194 -7.73 32.03 -6.16
C ASN A 194 -8.53 31.82 -7.45
N THR A 195 -7.86 31.70 -8.60
CA THR A 195 -8.54 31.47 -9.89
C THR A 195 -8.00 30.23 -10.58
N PHE A 196 -8.91 29.38 -11.03
CA PHE A 196 -8.61 28.19 -11.82
C PHE A 196 -9.83 27.81 -12.68
N ILE A 197 -9.63 26.85 -13.58
CA ILE A 197 -10.68 26.33 -14.44
C ILE A 197 -11.03 24.93 -13.96
N LEU A 198 -12.33 24.71 -13.75
CA LEU A 198 -12.90 23.42 -13.45
C LEU A 198 -13.59 22.88 -14.71
N PHE A 199 -13.18 21.70 -15.15
CA PHE A 199 -13.85 20.93 -16.17
C PHE A 199 -14.59 19.76 -15.51
N ILE A 200 -15.87 19.60 -15.82
CA ILE A 200 -16.68 18.47 -15.37
C ILE A 200 -17.22 17.79 -16.63
N GLY A 201 -16.82 16.54 -16.85
CA GLY A 201 -17.24 15.74 -18.00
C GLY A 201 -17.84 14.41 -17.59
N LEU A 202 -18.85 13.96 -18.33
CA LEU A 202 -19.48 12.66 -18.12
C LEU A 202 -18.70 11.56 -18.84
N LEU A 203 -18.42 10.45 -18.14
CA LEU A 203 -17.78 9.27 -18.73
C LEU A 203 -18.84 8.32 -19.32
N ASN A 204 -18.57 7.79 -20.52
CA ASN A 204 -19.36 6.77 -21.23
C ASN A 204 -20.89 6.99 -21.17
N GLY A 205 -21.35 8.19 -21.49
CA GLY A 205 -22.78 8.51 -21.40
C GLY A 205 -23.17 9.86 -22.01
N VAL A 206 -24.47 9.98 -22.29
CA VAL A 206 -25.15 11.20 -22.74
C VAL A 206 -26.54 11.28 -22.11
N ASN A 207 -27.11 12.48 -22.04
CA ASN A 207 -28.47 12.74 -21.52
C ASN A 207 -28.67 12.46 -20.02
N TYR A 208 -27.66 12.72 -19.22
CA TYR A 208 -27.76 12.72 -17.76
C TYR A 208 -27.68 14.15 -17.22
N THR A 209 -28.22 14.37 -16.03
CA THR A 209 -28.03 15.62 -15.29
C THR A 209 -27.00 15.42 -14.19
N ILE A 210 -25.97 16.26 -14.15
CA ILE A 210 -24.99 16.31 -13.05
C ILE A 210 -25.39 17.46 -12.12
N SER A 211 -25.55 17.18 -10.84
CA SER A 211 -25.85 18.21 -9.83
C SER A 211 -24.96 18.08 -8.61
N PHE A 212 -24.60 19.20 -7.98
CA PHE A 212 -23.77 19.23 -6.77
C PHE A 212 -23.87 20.57 -6.04
N ASN A 213 -23.43 20.58 -4.79
CA ASN A 213 -23.20 21.79 -4.02
C ASN A 213 -21.71 22.13 -4.03
N ALA A 214 -21.37 23.41 -4.12
CA ALA A 214 -20.02 23.88 -3.89
C ALA A 214 -19.99 25.13 -3.00
N LYS A 215 -18.94 25.25 -2.19
CA LYS A 215 -18.71 26.40 -1.33
C LYS A 215 -17.22 26.73 -1.25
N ALA A 216 -16.89 28.00 -1.03
CA ALA A 216 -15.57 28.37 -0.56
C ALA A 216 -15.53 28.33 0.96
N SER A 217 -14.45 27.86 1.57
CA SER A 217 -14.24 27.98 3.03
C SER A 217 -12.75 28.09 3.35
N VAL A 218 -12.41 28.45 4.58
CA VAL A 218 -11.00 28.57 5.00
C VAL A 218 -10.36 27.20 5.17
N ASP A 219 -9.04 27.14 5.05
CA ASP A 219 -8.26 25.89 5.02
C ASP A 219 -8.61 24.92 6.19
N SER A 220 -8.78 25.44 7.41
CA SER A 220 -9.08 24.64 8.62
C SER A 220 -10.46 23.99 8.61
N ASP A 221 -11.43 24.61 7.96
CA ASP A 221 -12.83 24.20 8.00
C ASP A 221 -13.13 23.09 6.99
N ILE A 222 -12.25 22.93 6.00
CA ILE A 222 -12.36 21.92 4.92
C ILE A 222 -11.41 20.75 5.15
N PHE A 223 -10.45 20.88 6.08
CA PHE A 223 -9.56 19.77 6.38
C PHE A 223 -10.35 18.57 6.91
N HIS A 224 -10.62 17.63 6.01
CA HIS A 224 -11.22 16.36 6.34
C HIS A 224 -10.14 15.30 6.23
N THR A 225 -9.81 14.70 7.37
CA THR A 225 -8.97 13.52 7.42
C THR A 225 -9.77 12.35 6.87
N SER A 226 -9.37 11.84 5.71
CA SER A 226 -9.93 10.61 5.11
C SER A 226 -9.62 9.36 5.93
N LEU A 227 -8.50 9.39 6.67
CA LEU A 227 -7.98 8.24 7.40
C LEU A 227 -7.31 8.67 8.71
N LEU A 228 -7.75 8.09 9.83
CA LEU A 228 -7.07 8.18 11.11
C LEU A 228 -6.31 6.87 11.38
N ILE A 229 -4.99 6.98 11.56
CA ILE A 229 -4.11 5.88 11.95
C ILE A 229 -3.78 6.06 13.43
N ASP A 230 -4.39 5.26 14.31
CA ASP A 230 -3.99 5.21 15.72
C ASP A 230 -2.84 4.23 15.90
N GLY A 231 -1.67 4.72 16.28
CA GLY A 231 -0.48 3.88 16.43
C GLY A 231 -0.65 2.77 17.47
N ASN A 232 -1.60 2.90 18.41
CA ASN A 232 -1.91 1.86 19.40
C ASN A 232 -2.50 0.60 18.73
N ASP A 233 -3.21 0.75 17.61
CA ASP A 233 -3.83 -0.37 16.88
C ASP A 233 -2.80 -1.30 16.22
N TYR A 234 -1.56 -0.82 16.10
CA TYR A 234 -0.45 -1.53 15.46
C TYR A 234 0.58 -2.01 16.49
N ILE A 235 0.17 -2.12 17.76
CA ILE A 235 0.96 -2.72 18.85
C ILE A 235 0.32 -4.06 19.18
N ASP A 236 1.10 -5.14 19.08
CA ASP A 236 0.60 -6.51 19.22
C ASP A 236 0.29 -6.88 20.67
N PHE A 237 1.16 -6.46 21.59
CA PHE A 237 1.00 -6.78 23.00
C PHE A 237 1.69 -5.78 23.90
N ILE A 238 0.92 -5.33 24.88
CA ILE A 238 1.38 -4.48 25.95
C ILE A 238 1.43 -5.37 27.23
N ASP A 239 2.60 -5.95 27.55
CA ASP A 239 2.99 -6.42 28.92
C ASP A 239 3.33 -5.31 29.94
N TYR A 240 2.37 -4.94 30.80
CA TYR A 240 2.55 -3.95 31.89
C TYR A 240 3.46 -4.43 33.04
N THR A 241 3.74 -5.73 33.14
CA THR A 241 4.52 -6.31 34.24
C THR A 241 6.01 -6.45 33.94
N ASP A 242 6.38 -6.65 32.66
CA ASP A 242 7.77 -6.85 32.22
C ASP A 242 8.33 -5.70 31.34
N ASN A 243 7.63 -4.55 31.24
CA ASN A 243 8.01 -3.42 30.38
C ASN A 243 8.28 -3.86 28.92
N TYR A 244 7.22 -4.34 28.25
CA TYR A 244 7.00 -4.39 26.79
C TYR A 244 8.12 -4.79 25.84
N THR A 245 7.78 -5.75 24.97
CA THR A 245 8.25 -5.80 23.58
C THR A 245 7.14 -6.38 22.72
N SER A 246 6.62 -5.61 21.77
CA SER A 246 5.87 -6.19 20.65
C SER A 246 6.45 -5.67 19.36
N PHE A 247 6.89 -6.58 18.50
CA PHE A 247 6.84 -6.33 17.08
C PHE A 247 5.38 -6.05 16.76
N GLY A 248 5.02 -4.79 16.47
CA GLY A 248 3.72 -4.53 15.87
C GLY A 248 3.59 -5.43 14.66
N LYS A 249 2.46 -6.14 14.49
CA LYS A 249 2.24 -6.86 13.24
C LYS A 249 2.08 -5.84 12.12
N PRO A 250 2.79 -6.02 11.00
CA PRO A 250 2.52 -5.21 9.83
C PRO A 250 1.09 -5.47 9.39
N GLN A 251 0.31 -4.39 9.30
CA GLN A 251 -1.02 -4.41 8.74
C GLN A 251 -0.99 -3.64 7.42
N THR A 252 -1.82 -4.08 6.47
CA THR A 252 -1.94 -3.46 5.15
C THR A 252 -3.35 -2.96 4.94
N MET A 253 -3.48 -1.79 4.35
CA MET A 253 -4.76 -1.22 3.95
C MET A 253 -4.67 -0.52 2.61
N VAL A 254 -5.79 -0.46 1.89
CA VAL A 254 -5.92 0.29 0.64
C VAL A 254 -6.47 1.68 0.95
N VAL A 255 -5.87 2.72 0.38
CA VAL A 255 -6.24 4.12 0.57
C VAL A 255 -6.33 4.83 -0.77
N GLY A 256 -7.14 5.89 -0.86
CA GLY A 256 -7.27 6.65 -2.11
C GLY A 256 -8.35 6.17 -3.07
N GLU A 257 -9.30 5.36 -2.61
CA GLU A 257 -10.53 5.05 -3.36
C GLU A 257 -11.56 6.19 -3.28
N LYS A 258 -11.50 7.00 -2.22
CA LYS A 258 -12.45 8.08 -1.90
C LYS A 258 -11.74 9.26 -1.25
N ASP A 259 -12.48 10.35 -1.02
CA ASP A 259 -12.00 11.56 -0.36
C ASP A 259 -10.77 12.18 -1.03
N ILE A 260 -10.71 12.08 -2.36
CA ILE A 260 -9.61 12.63 -3.14
C ILE A 260 -9.63 14.15 -3.09
N VAL A 261 -8.47 14.71 -2.78
CA VAL A 261 -8.25 16.16 -2.79
C VAL A 261 -7.20 16.51 -3.83
N ILE A 262 -7.45 17.58 -4.58
CA ILE A 262 -6.42 18.23 -5.39
C ILE A 262 -5.74 19.26 -4.50
N TYR A 263 -4.44 19.12 -4.31
CA TYR A 263 -3.70 19.92 -3.36
C TYR A 263 -2.40 20.45 -3.94
N GLN A 264 -2.19 21.75 -3.79
CA GLN A 264 -0.88 22.37 -3.95
C GLN A 264 -0.10 22.19 -2.65
N MET A 265 0.84 21.25 -2.70
CA MET A 265 1.71 20.93 -1.58
C MET A 265 2.47 22.16 -1.09
N LYS A 266 2.72 22.22 0.21
CA LYS A 266 3.36 23.37 0.87
C LYS A 266 4.86 23.21 0.97
N CYS A 267 5.33 21.98 1.14
CA CYS A 267 6.76 21.69 1.20
C CYS A 267 7.43 21.72 -0.18
N SER A 268 6.65 21.48 -1.23
CA SER A 268 7.06 21.55 -2.62
C SER A 268 5.88 22.13 -3.40
N PRO A 269 6.01 23.25 -4.14
CA PRO A 269 4.88 23.94 -4.75
C PRO A 269 4.31 23.22 -5.99
N ILE A 270 4.34 21.88 -5.99
CA ILE A 270 3.72 21.00 -6.98
C ILE A 270 2.26 20.75 -6.61
N ILE A 271 1.42 20.61 -7.64
CA ILE A 271 0.02 20.23 -7.46
C ILE A 271 -0.10 18.73 -7.69
N ARG A 272 -0.80 18.05 -6.78
CA ARG A 272 -1.02 16.61 -6.79
C ARG A 272 -2.45 16.32 -6.34
N LYS A 273 -3.04 15.26 -6.88
CA LYS A 273 -4.19 14.63 -6.22
C LYS A 273 -3.68 13.70 -5.12
N GLY A 274 -4.48 13.49 -4.08
CA GLY A 274 -4.07 12.68 -2.95
C GLY A 274 -5.13 12.62 -1.87
N ILE A 275 -4.72 12.25 -0.66
CA ILE A 275 -5.57 12.22 0.52
C ILE A 275 -4.90 12.94 1.69
N PHE A 276 -5.71 13.53 2.55
CA PHE A 276 -5.28 13.93 3.88
C PHE A 276 -5.53 12.80 4.87
N PHE A 277 -4.53 12.49 5.69
CA PHE A 277 -4.62 11.49 6.75
C PHE A 277 -4.00 12.02 8.04
N SER A 278 -4.38 11.43 9.16
CA SER A 278 -3.87 11.78 10.48
C SER A 278 -3.27 10.57 11.16
N VAL A 279 -2.19 10.78 11.90
CA VAL A 279 -1.52 9.77 12.71
C VAL A 279 -1.56 10.19 14.17
N LYS A 280 -2.16 9.36 15.01
CA LYS A 280 -2.06 9.50 16.46
C LYS A 280 -0.86 8.68 16.94
N THR A 281 0.15 9.37 17.46
CA THR A 281 1.43 8.76 17.84
C THR A 281 1.33 8.00 19.16
N VAL A 282 2.14 6.95 19.31
CA VAL A 282 2.34 6.29 20.60
C VAL A 282 3.66 6.78 21.21
N PRO A 283 3.66 7.26 22.47
CA PRO A 283 4.88 7.71 23.13
C PRO A 283 6.01 6.69 23.04
N TYR A 284 7.20 7.16 22.69
CA TYR A 284 8.44 6.37 22.62
C TYR A 284 8.45 5.24 21.58
N HIS A 285 7.42 5.14 20.73
CA HIS A 285 7.37 4.18 19.64
C HIS A 285 7.51 4.89 18.30
N THR A 286 8.07 4.18 17.32
CA THR A 286 8.18 4.65 15.95
C THR A 286 7.13 3.96 15.11
N LEU A 287 6.15 4.70 14.60
CA LEU A 287 5.24 4.20 13.57
C LEU A 287 5.92 4.30 12.21
N ILE A 288 5.98 3.19 11.48
CA ILE A 288 6.59 3.10 10.16
C ILE A 288 5.48 2.89 9.14
N LEU A 289 5.48 3.72 8.10
CA LEU A 289 4.52 3.69 7.00
C LEU A 289 5.27 3.42 5.70
N ASP A 290 4.83 2.41 4.96
CA ASP A 290 5.46 1.92 3.75
C ASP A 290 4.45 1.77 2.61
N THR A 291 4.75 2.41 1.49
CA THR A 291 3.90 2.45 0.30
C THR A 291 4.50 1.67 -0.87
N LYS A 292 5.67 1.03 -0.67
CA LYS A 292 6.41 0.29 -1.71
C LYS A 292 5.63 -0.87 -2.33
N LEU A 293 4.59 -1.37 -1.66
CA LEU A 293 3.70 -2.38 -2.24
C LEU A 293 2.95 -1.88 -3.48
N SER A 294 2.76 -0.56 -3.61
CA SER A 294 1.98 0.06 -4.70
C SER A 294 2.80 0.41 -5.94
N SER A 295 4.13 0.18 -5.91
CA SER A 295 5.06 0.39 -7.03
C SER A 295 4.93 1.73 -7.76
N SER A 296 4.52 2.79 -7.07
CA SER A 296 4.34 4.15 -7.62
C SER A 296 5.10 5.21 -6.81
N PHE A 297 5.40 6.34 -7.44
CA PHE A 297 6.14 7.42 -6.79
C PHE A 297 5.16 8.30 -6.01
N HIS A 298 5.42 8.49 -4.71
CA HIS A 298 4.58 9.32 -3.86
C HIS A 298 5.39 10.41 -3.14
N TYR A 299 4.67 11.47 -2.79
CA TYR A 299 5.09 12.49 -1.85
C TYR A 299 4.21 12.37 -0.62
N VAL A 300 4.82 12.44 0.55
CA VAL A 300 4.10 12.58 1.82
C VAL A 300 4.60 13.84 2.51
N GLU A 301 3.73 14.79 2.80
CA GLU A 301 4.09 15.96 3.58
C GLU A 301 3.31 16.04 4.88
N GLU A 302 4.00 16.43 5.96
CA GLU A 302 3.38 16.78 7.23
C GLU A 302 3.00 18.26 7.21
N ILE A 303 1.77 18.55 7.63
CA ILE A 303 1.17 19.88 7.57
C ILE A 303 0.78 20.33 8.99
N ASN A 304 1.01 21.60 9.29
CA ASN A 304 0.38 22.24 10.43
C ASN A 304 -1.01 22.74 10.03
N ILE A 305 -2.08 22.11 10.50
CA ILE A 305 -3.46 22.44 10.13
C ILE A 305 -3.90 23.85 10.55
N ASN A 306 -3.25 24.46 11.54
CA ASN A 306 -3.62 25.81 11.99
C ASN A 306 -3.04 26.89 11.08
N THR A 307 -1.86 26.65 10.50
CA THR A 307 -1.14 27.61 9.65
C THR A 307 -1.08 27.18 8.19
N PHE A 308 -1.56 25.98 7.86
CA PHE A 308 -1.41 25.30 6.58
C PHE A 308 0.02 25.38 6.01
N SER A 309 1.00 25.28 6.91
CA SER A 309 2.42 25.35 6.59
C SER A 309 3.06 23.96 6.59
N CYS A 310 4.01 23.75 5.70
CA CYS A 310 4.87 22.58 5.69
C CYS A 310 5.63 22.42 7.01
N LYS A 311 5.61 21.22 7.58
CA LYS A 311 6.55 20.80 8.62
C LYS A 311 7.69 19.95 8.07
N GLN A 312 7.35 18.95 7.25
CA GLN A 312 8.32 18.00 6.72
C GLN A 312 7.83 17.38 5.42
N LEU A 313 8.76 17.11 4.50
CA LEU A 313 8.50 16.37 3.26
C LEU A 313 9.26 15.05 3.25
N HIS A 314 8.53 13.98 2.95
CA HIS A 314 9.05 12.65 2.68
C HIS A 314 8.85 12.35 1.20
N ILE A 315 9.96 12.04 0.53
CA ILE A 315 9.98 11.74 -0.91
C ILE A 315 10.43 10.30 -1.07
N GLY A 316 9.68 9.52 -1.84
CA GLY A 316 10.06 8.15 -2.20
C GLY A 316 11.35 8.18 -3.00
N LYS A 317 12.44 7.64 -2.44
CA LYS A 317 13.72 7.56 -3.17
C LYS A 317 13.81 6.20 -3.87
N LYS A 318 14.24 6.22 -5.14
CA LYS A 318 14.78 5.04 -5.83
C LYS A 318 16.05 4.59 -5.07
N GLY A 319 16.07 3.36 -4.57
CA GLY A 319 17.33 2.74 -4.16
C GLY A 319 18.26 2.64 -5.37
N GLY A 320 19.52 3.07 -5.23
CA GLY A 320 20.46 3.24 -6.33
C GLY A 320 20.83 1.95 -7.11
N LEU A 321 21.62 2.17 -8.17
CA LEU A 321 22.01 1.27 -9.28
C LEU A 321 22.64 -0.11 -8.94
N THR A 322 22.75 -0.55 -7.69
CA THR A 322 23.51 -1.76 -7.32
C THR A 322 22.86 -2.70 -6.30
N THR A 323 21.57 -2.55 -5.97
CA THR A 323 20.90 -3.53 -5.08
C THR A 323 20.14 -4.55 -5.91
N THR A 324 20.75 -5.71 -6.10
CA THR A 324 20.09 -6.97 -6.44
C THR A 324 19.12 -7.32 -5.32
N GLU A 325 17.88 -6.81 -5.39
CA GLU A 325 16.62 -7.33 -4.83
C GLU A 325 15.58 -6.19 -4.74
N GLY A 326 14.62 -6.18 -5.68
CA GLY A 326 13.23 -5.74 -5.43
C GLY A 326 12.92 -4.32 -4.92
N SER A 327 13.68 -3.27 -5.24
CA SER A 327 13.30 -1.90 -4.85
C SER A 327 12.19 -1.32 -5.75
N SER A 328 10.93 -1.54 -5.36
CA SER A 328 9.76 -0.88 -5.97
C SER A 328 9.71 0.61 -5.60
N TYR A 329 9.15 1.40 -6.51
CA TYR A 329 8.86 2.81 -6.28
C TYR A 329 7.91 2.96 -5.06
N GLY A 330 8.21 3.87 -4.14
CA GLY A 330 7.40 4.12 -2.94
C GLY A 330 8.09 4.99 -1.89
N VAL A 331 7.30 5.57 -0.98
CA VAL A 331 7.76 6.28 0.23
C VAL A 331 7.77 5.32 1.41
N LEU A 332 8.92 5.25 2.09
CA LEU A 332 9.06 4.66 3.42
C LEU A 332 9.37 5.81 4.38
N PHE A 333 8.48 6.08 5.32
CA PHE A 333 8.67 7.15 6.30
C PHE A 333 8.26 6.70 7.70
N LYS A 334 8.74 7.44 8.70
CA LYS A 334 8.52 7.14 10.11
C LYS A 334 7.96 8.34 10.86
N VAL A 335 7.09 8.07 11.81
CA VAL A 335 6.50 9.04 12.72
C VAL A 335 6.86 8.61 14.13
N TYR A 336 7.58 9.46 14.85
CA TYR A 336 7.98 9.24 16.24
C TYR A 336 7.60 10.46 17.07
N SER A 337 7.18 10.22 18.32
CA SER A 337 7.01 11.26 19.33
C SER A 337 7.23 10.71 20.73
N GLU A 338 7.70 11.56 21.64
CA GLU A 338 7.86 11.23 23.08
C GLU A 338 6.55 11.40 23.86
N LYS A 339 5.52 11.94 23.21
CA LYS A 339 4.18 12.13 23.75
C LYS A 339 3.14 11.64 22.75
N GLU A 340 1.93 11.39 23.24
CA GLU A 340 0.79 11.15 22.37
C GLU A 340 0.38 12.48 21.74
N GLU A 341 0.35 12.52 20.42
CA GLU A 341 -0.10 13.67 19.65
C GLU A 341 -0.72 13.25 18.33
N LEU A 342 -1.63 14.09 17.83
CA LEU A 342 -2.23 13.93 16.52
C LEU A 342 -1.43 14.74 15.50
N ARG A 343 -0.92 14.09 14.45
CA ARG A 343 -0.15 14.70 13.37
C ARG A 343 -0.87 14.53 12.05
N HIS A 344 -0.81 15.53 11.19
CA HIS A 344 -1.60 15.61 9.97
C HIS A 344 -0.69 15.61 8.74
N PHE A 345 -1.10 14.85 7.72
CA PHE A 345 -0.30 14.60 6.55
C PHE A 345 -1.14 14.64 5.28
N PHE A 346 -0.49 14.97 4.17
CA PHE A 346 -0.99 14.74 2.83
C PHE A 346 -0.15 13.66 2.16
N MET A 347 -0.79 12.77 1.41
CA MET A 347 -0.13 11.75 0.60
C MET A 347 -0.63 11.83 -0.84
N SER A 348 0.28 12.00 -1.80
CA SER A 348 -0.08 12.07 -3.22
C SER A 348 -0.42 10.69 -3.80
N ILE A 349 -1.44 10.62 -4.64
CA ILE A 349 -1.87 9.42 -5.36
C ILE A 349 -1.80 9.71 -6.87
N GLU A 350 -1.21 8.83 -7.68
CA GLU A 350 -1.07 9.05 -9.12
C GLU A 350 -2.21 8.44 -9.94
N ASN A 351 -2.35 7.11 -9.95
CA ASN A 351 -3.28 6.44 -10.86
C ASN A 351 -4.23 5.50 -10.12
N GLU A 352 -3.70 4.66 -9.24
CA GLU A 352 -4.47 3.63 -8.53
C GLU A 352 -4.55 3.91 -7.04
N PRO A 353 -5.56 3.35 -6.35
CA PRO A 353 -5.56 3.24 -4.90
C PRO A 353 -4.24 2.64 -4.39
N LEU A 354 -3.75 3.21 -3.31
CA LEU A 354 -2.46 2.87 -2.72
C LEU A 354 -2.63 1.80 -1.65
N THR A 355 -1.82 0.74 -1.72
CA THR A 355 -1.58 -0.15 -0.59
C THR A 355 -0.55 0.44 0.37
N LEU A 356 -1.01 0.75 1.58
CA LEU A 356 -0.22 1.25 2.70
C LEU A 356 0.02 0.13 3.71
N ARG A 357 1.29 -0.16 4.01
CA ARG A 357 1.71 -1.03 5.11
C ARG A 357 2.10 -0.18 6.31
N ILE A 358 1.56 -0.50 7.48
CA ILE A 358 1.78 0.22 8.72
C ILE A 358 2.27 -0.76 9.79
N GLN A 359 3.26 -0.33 10.58
CA GLN A 359 3.79 -1.12 11.68
C GLN A 359 4.40 -0.22 12.75
N THR A 360 4.09 -0.49 14.03
CA THR A 360 4.77 0.13 15.16
C THR A 360 6.01 -0.67 15.55
N SER A 361 7.15 0.01 15.72
CA SER A 361 8.43 -0.61 16.07
C SER A 361 9.39 0.40 16.71
N CYS A 362 10.63 -0.02 16.96
CA CYS A 362 11.74 0.81 17.42
C CYS A 362 11.44 1.61 18.69
N VAL A 363 11.17 0.88 19.77
CA VAL A 363 10.93 1.45 21.10
C VAL A 363 12.15 2.27 21.54
N ASN A 364 11.93 3.46 22.12
CA ASN A 364 12.98 4.38 22.55
C ASN A 364 14.04 4.67 21.47
N LYS A 365 13.63 4.68 20.18
CA LYS A 365 14.55 4.80 19.03
C LYS A 365 15.72 3.81 19.08
N CYS A 366 15.52 2.60 19.62
CA CYS A 366 16.57 1.60 19.79
C CYS A 366 17.78 2.11 20.59
N ASN A 367 17.57 3.05 21.52
CA ASN A 367 18.64 3.72 22.27
C ASN A 367 19.78 4.25 21.37
N GLN A 368 19.42 4.70 20.17
CA GLN A 368 20.39 5.15 19.17
C GLN A 368 21.24 6.33 19.66
N ASP A 369 20.65 7.23 20.45
CA ASP A 369 21.35 8.40 21.02
C ASP A 369 22.47 7.98 22.00
N ASN A 370 22.36 6.77 22.59
CA ASN A 370 23.39 6.17 23.45
C ASN A 370 24.36 5.26 22.68
N GLY A 371 24.17 5.08 21.37
CA GLY A 371 24.99 4.18 20.55
C GLY A 371 24.75 2.69 20.81
N HIS A 372 23.59 2.31 21.36
CA HIS A 372 23.29 0.90 21.67
C HIS A 372 22.72 0.12 20.49
N GLY A 373 22.14 0.81 19.52
CA GLY A 373 21.53 0.20 18.35
C GLY A 373 21.00 1.23 17.38
N GLN A 374 20.31 0.75 16.36
CA GLN A 374 19.72 1.57 15.31
C GLN A 374 18.35 1.05 14.90
N CYS A 375 17.43 1.96 14.63
CA CYS A 375 16.14 1.63 14.04
C CYS A 375 16.31 1.45 12.53
N VAL A 376 16.31 0.20 12.05
CA VAL A 376 16.42 -0.13 10.63
C VAL A 376 15.02 -0.16 10.04
N ILE A 377 14.60 0.98 9.48
CA ILE A 377 13.23 1.23 9.00
C ILE A 377 12.83 0.23 7.90
N SER A 378 13.78 -0.20 7.04
CA SER A 378 13.53 -1.20 5.99
C SER A 378 13.25 -2.62 6.53
N GLU A 379 13.75 -2.92 7.72
CA GLU A 379 13.51 -4.21 8.40
C GLU A 379 12.43 -4.10 9.48
N PHE A 380 11.88 -2.88 9.68
CA PHE A 380 10.86 -2.59 10.68
C PHE A 380 11.25 -3.04 12.11
N LYS A 381 12.53 -2.98 12.47
CA LYS A 381 13.03 -3.42 13.79
C LYS A 381 14.27 -2.67 14.27
N CYS A 382 14.57 -2.83 15.55
CA CYS A 382 15.86 -2.48 16.10
C CYS A 382 16.94 -3.50 15.70
N VAL A 383 18.10 -2.99 15.31
CA VAL A 383 19.34 -3.77 15.19
C VAL A 383 20.28 -3.26 16.27
N CYS A 384 20.51 -4.10 17.27
CA CYS A 384 21.30 -3.77 18.45
C CYS A 384 22.77 -4.11 18.26
N ASN A 385 23.65 -3.31 18.86
CA ASN A 385 25.06 -3.59 18.93
C ASN A 385 25.33 -4.74 19.92
N GLU A 386 26.53 -5.33 19.84
CA GLU A 386 26.98 -6.34 20.78
C GLU A 386 26.85 -5.88 22.24
N GLY A 387 26.36 -6.77 23.11
CA GLY A 387 26.08 -6.46 24.52
C GLY A 387 24.75 -5.74 24.78
N TYR A 388 23.97 -5.46 23.73
CA TYR A 388 22.63 -4.86 23.80
C TYR A 388 21.60 -5.77 23.12
N GLY A 389 20.33 -5.65 23.50
CA GLY A 389 19.25 -6.41 22.88
C GLY A 389 17.88 -5.96 23.34
N PHE A 390 16.88 -6.82 23.15
CA PHE A 390 15.46 -6.47 23.28
C PHE A 390 15.04 -5.41 22.24
N GLU A 391 13.79 -4.96 22.31
CA GLU A 391 13.23 -4.08 21.26
C GLU A 391 13.55 -2.61 21.42
N ASP A 392 14.30 -2.25 22.46
CA ASP A 392 14.85 -0.92 22.68
C ASP A 392 16.38 -0.90 22.64
N CYS A 393 17.06 -2.02 22.40
CA CYS A 393 18.51 -2.15 22.54
C CYS A 393 19.01 -1.74 23.93
N SER A 394 18.28 -2.11 24.96
CA SER A 394 18.76 -2.03 26.34
C SER A 394 19.96 -2.94 26.56
N ARG A 395 20.83 -2.56 27.51
CA ARG A 395 22.01 -3.33 27.87
C ARG A 395 21.61 -4.71 28.39
N LEU A 396 22.21 -5.76 27.84
CA LEU A 396 21.97 -7.13 28.27
C LEU A 396 22.51 -7.32 29.69
N CYS A 397 21.68 -7.92 30.56
CA CYS A 397 22.07 -8.21 31.94
C CYS A 397 23.17 -9.29 32.04
N TYR A 398 23.38 -10.08 30.99
CA TYR A 398 24.47 -11.04 30.85
C TYR A 398 24.97 -11.07 29.39
N TYR A 399 26.26 -10.88 29.19
CA TYR A 399 26.92 -10.92 27.87
C TYR A 399 28.41 -11.23 28.03
N ASP A 400 28.99 -11.97 27.09
CA ASP A 400 30.42 -12.31 27.06
C ASP A 400 30.96 -12.85 28.41
N GLY A 401 30.22 -13.81 28.99
CA GLY A 401 30.58 -14.44 30.26
C GLY A 401 30.41 -13.57 31.51
N LYS A 402 29.92 -12.33 31.38
CA LYS A 402 29.86 -11.35 32.48
C LYS A 402 28.43 -10.89 32.76
N PHE A 403 28.09 -10.79 34.04
CA PHE A 403 26.87 -10.14 34.49
C PHE A 403 27.03 -8.62 34.52
N ASN A 404 26.10 -7.93 33.88
CA ASN A 404 25.98 -6.47 33.83
C ASN A 404 24.75 -6.00 34.63
N THR A 405 24.54 -6.57 35.81
CA THR A 405 23.37 -6.29 36.65
C THR A 405 23.77 -6.19 38.11
N THR A 406 23.04 -5.39 38.88
CA THR A 406 23.14 -5.33 40.35
C THR A 406 22.20 -6.32 41.03
N GLN A 407 21.50 -7.14 40.25
CA GLN A 407 20.57 -8.16 40.75
C GLN A 407 21.29 -9.16 41.64
N GLU A 408 20.74 -9.40 42.83
CA GLU A 408 21.18 -10.48 43.70
C GLU A 408 20.80 -11.82 43.08
N ASN A 409 21.74 -12.75 43.00
CA ASN A 409 21.56 -14.07 42.37
C ASN A 409 21.08 -13.98 40.90
N PRO A 410 21.90 -13.41 40.00
CA PRO A 410 21.47 -13.21 38.62
C PRO A 410 21.45 -14.54 37.84
N CYS A 411 20.41 -14.78 37.04
CA CYS A 411 20.34 -15.94 36.15
C CYS A 411 20.95 -15.66 34.78
N TYR A 412 21.43 -16.70 34.08
CA TYR A 412 21.97 -16.56 32.73
C TYR A 412 20.88 -16.14 31.74
N LEU A 413 21.06 -14.98 31.11
CA LEU A 413 20.13 -14.46 30.13
C LEU A 413 19.99 -15.44 28.95
N GLY A 414 18.75 -15.68 28.51
CA GLY A 414 18.42 -16.64 27.46
C GLY A 414 18.10 -18.05 27.97
N THR A 415 18.37 -18.36 29.24
CA THR A 415 17.95 -19.63 29.85
C THR A 415 16.48 -19.63 30.22
N SER A 416 15.87 -20.83 30.21
CA SER A 416 14.46 -21.03 30.55
C SER A 416 14.12 -20.41 31.92
N GLY A 417 13.07 -19.60 31.98
CA GLY A 417 12.61 -18.93 33.20
C GLY A 417 13.43 -17.71 33.63
N CYS A 418 14.50 -17.34 32.94
CA CYS A 418 15.27 -16.13 33.19
C CYS A 418 14.72 -14.94 32.38
N ASP A 419 14.48 -13.80 33.03
CA ASP A 419 14.02 -12.58 32.38
C ASP A 419 15.16 -11.68 31.87
N LYS A 420 14.80 -10.56 31.23
CA LYS A 420 15.74 -9.59 30.67
C LYS A 420 16.61 -8.86 31.70
N HIS A 421 16.21 -8.90 32.97
CA HIS A 421 16.93 -8.31 34.09
C HIS A 421 17.79 -9.35 34.82
N CYS A 422 17.89 -10.57 34.26
CA CYS A 422 18.59 -11.71 34.83
C CYS A 422 17.97 -12.11 36.18
N LYS A 423 16.65 -12.02 36.29
CA LYS A 423 15.88 -12.49 37.44
C LYS A 423 15.00 -13.67 37.02
N CYS A 424 14.81 -14.61 37.94
CA CYS A 424 13.89 -15.71 37.71
C CYS A 424 12.44 -15.23 37.75
N LYS A 425 11.69 -15.58 36.70
CA LYS A 425 10.26 -15.30 36.59
C LYS A 425 9.48 -15.95 37.72
N GLU A 426 8.29 -15.43 37.97
CA GLU A 426 7.39 -16.01 38.97
C GLU A 426 7.12 -17.50 38.67
N GLY A 427 7.16 -18.34 39.70
CA GLY A 427 7.03 -19.79 39.57
C GLY A 427 8.35 -20.54 39.35
N TYR A 428 9.47 -19.84 39.14
CA TYR A 428 10.81 -20.42 39.08
C TYR A 428 11.60 -20.15 40.37
N SER A 429 12.49 -21.08 40.72
CA SER A 429 13.43 -20.95 41.84
C SER A 429 14.85 -20.80 41.32
N TYR A 430 15.62 -19.89 41.91
CA TYR A 430 17.02 -19.70 41.54
C TYR A 430 17.91 -20.82 42.10
N GLN A 431 18.79 -21.37 41.28
CA GLN A 431 19.89 -22.24 41.71
C GLN A 431 21.08 -22.12 40.74
N ASN A 432 22.25 -21.73 41.25
CA ASN A 432 23.52 -21.60 40.49
C ASN A 432 23.37 -20.91 39.12
N HIS A 433 22.80 -19.70 39.10
CA HIS A 433 22.55 -18.91 37.89
C HIS A 433 21.51 -19.50 36.90
N TYR A 434 20.80 -20.56 37.28
CA TYR A 434 19.67 -21.08 36.51
C TYR A 434 18.34 -20.87 37.24
N CYS A 435 17.29 -20.66 36.44
CA CYS A 435 15.93 -20.63 36.93
C CYS A 435 15.29 -22.01 36.74
N ILE A 436 14.88 -22.63 37.85
CA ILE A 436 14.38 -24.00 37.88
C ILE A 436 12.87 -23.96 38.12
N SER A 437 12.09 -24.57 37.22
CA SER A 437 10.65 -24.72 37.39
C SER A 437 10.33 -25.61 38.60
N LYS A 438 9.12 -25.46 39.19
CA LYS A 438 8.68 -26.34 40.29
C LYS A 438 8.69 -27.82 39.90
N GLU A 439 8.36 -28.14 38.65
CA GLU A 439 8.36 -29.52 38.14
C GLU A 439 9.77 -30.10 38.08
N CYS A 440 10.74 -29.35 37.53
CA CYS A 440 12.12 -29.79 37.50
C CYS A 440 12.72 -29.91 38.91
N LEU A 441 12.39 -28.96 39.80
CA LEU A 441 12.89 -28.97 41.17
C LEU A 441 12.40 -30.18 41.96
N ASN A 442 11.11 -30.52 41.84
CA ASN A 442 10.47 -31.56 42.65
C ASN A 442 10.56 -32.96 42.03
N LEU A 443 10.46 -33.05 40.71
CA LEU A 443 10.36 -34.33 39.99
C LEU A 443 11.60 -34.62 39.13
N GLY A 444 12.48 -33.64 38.92
CA GLY A 444 13.60 -33.78 38.00
C GLY A 444 13.15 -33.86 36.54
N ILE A 445 11.97 -33.34 36.21
CA ILE A 445 11.37 -33.46 34.88
C ILE A 445 11.26 -32.08 34.23
N GLY A 446 11.75 -31.95 33.01
CA GLY A 446 11.59 -30.79 32.14
C GLY A 446 11.59 -31.19 30.66
N SER A 447 12.32 -30.44 29.82
CA SER A 447 12.59 -30.84 28.44
C SER A 447 13.54 -32.05 28.39
N CYS A 448 14.41 -32.17 29.38
CA CYS A 448 15.14 -33.39 29.71
C CYS A 448 14.95 -33.78 31.19
N ASN A 449 15.29 -35.02 31.55
CA ASN A 449 15.28 -35.43 32.95
C ASN A 449 16.62 -35.10 33.62
N ARG A 450 16.55 -34.47 34.79
CA ARG A 450 17.71 -34.06 35.58
C ARG A 450 18.63 -35.26 35.84
N ASN A 451 19.95 -35.03 35.71
CA ASN A 451 21.03 -36.03 35.79
C ASN A 451 21.25 -36.90 34.55
N ASN A 452 20.43 -36.78 33.51
CA ASN A 452 20.79 -37.33 32.20
C ASN A 452 22.01 -36.59 31.62
N LYS A 453 22.80 -37.30 30.79
CA LYS A 453 23.94 -36.72 30.08
C LYS A 453 23.49 -35.49 29.28
N HIS A 454 24.26 -34.40 29.36
CA HIS A 454 23.97 -33.11 28.74
C HIS A 454 22.65 -32.43 29.16
N CYS A 455 22.03 -32.89 30.27
CA CYS A 455 20.88 -32.23 30.87
C CYS A 455 21.32 -31.35 32.04
N LEU A 456 21.13 -30.04 31.90
CA LEU A 456 21.43 -29.04 32.92
C LEU A 456 20.51 -29.17 34.13
N MET A 457 20.89 -28.49 35.22
CA MET A 457 20.15 -28.57 36.49
C MET A 457 18.74 -27.97 36.45
N ASN A 458 18.44 -27.13 35.46
CA ASN A 458 17.12 -26.61 35.17
C ASN A 458 16.28 -27.55 34.27
N CYS A 459 16.74 -28.78 34.05
CA CYS A 459 16.08 -29.77 33.21
C CYS A 459 15.94 -29.31 31.74
N GLU A 460 16.92 -28.53 31.27
CA GLU A 460 17.11 -28.14 29.88
C GLU A 460 18.39 -28.75 29.32
N CYS A 461 18.43 -29.01 28.01
CA CYS A 461 19.65 -29.51 27.38
C CYS A 461 20.74 -28.42 27.33
N GLU A 462 21.99 -28.84 27.47
CA GLU A 462 23.17 -28.00 27.28
C GLU A 462 23.20 -27.36 25.88
N ASP A 463 23.87 -26.21 25.75
CA ASP A 463 24.05 -25.57 24.44
C ASP A 463 24.72 -26.55 23.45
N GLY A 464 24.16 -26.65 22.25
CA GLY A 464 24.55 -27.64 21.23
C GLY A 464 23.71 -28.93 21.23
N TYR A 465 22.87 -29.15 22.25
CA TYR A 465 21.99 -30.30 22.36
C TYR A 465 20.51 -29.91 22.26
N GLU A 466 19.66 -30.88 21.91
CA GLU A 466 18.21 -30.75 21.85
C GLU A 466 17.51 -31.93 22.55
N PRO A 467 16.31 -31.70 23.12
CA PRO A 467 15.57 -32.74 23.83
C PRO A 467 14.96 -33.77 22.86
N THR A 468 15.01 -35.03 23.25
CA THR A 468 14.36 -36.16 22.57
C THR A 468 12.99 -36.47 23.16
N GLN A 469 12.19 -37.29 22.47
CA GLN A 469 10.91 -37.79 23.00
C GLN A 469 11.06 -38.55 24.33
N HIS A 470 12.23 -39.12 24.58
CA HIS A 470 12.57 -39.85 25.82
C HIS A 470 13.13 -38.94 26.92
N LYS A 471 13.07 -37.61 26.78
CA LYS A 471 13.61 -36.62 27.75
C LYS A 471 15.11 -36.80 28.02
N MET A 472 15.84 -37.20 26.98
CA MET A 472 17.31 -37.19 26.93
C MET A 472 17.78 -36.12 25.95
N CYS A 473 19.02 -35.67 26.10
CA CYS A 473 19.62 -34.67 25.23
C CYS A 473 20.48 -35.34 24.17
N LYS A 474 20.27 -34.99 22.90
CA LYS A 474 21.11 -35.42 21.76
C LYS A 474 21.71 -34.21 21.08
N LEU A 475 22.83 -34.38 20.37
CA LEU A 475 23.43 -33.29 19.58
C LEU A 475 22.44 -32.79 18.51
N LYS A 476 22.40 -31.48 18.27
CA LYS A 476 21.56 -30.89 17.21
C LYS A 476 21.97 -31.30 15.79
N THR A 477 23.22 -31.68 15.61
CA THR A 477 23.74 -32.20 14.34
C THR A 477 23.34 -33.65 14.10
N CYS A 478 22.98 -34.39 15.15
CA CYS A 478 22.69 -35.81 15.07
C CYS A 478 21.45 -36.09 14.19
N GLY A 479 21.63 -36.90 13.14
CA GLY A 479 20.63 -37.25 12.14
C GLY A 479 20.76 -36.47 10.83
N ASN A 480 21.81 -35.68 10.62
CA ASN A 480 22.02 -34.88 9.41
C ASN A 480 22.76 -35.65 8.27
N LYS A 481 23.12 -36.91 8.54
CA LYS A 481 23.89 -37.83 7.68
C LYS A 481 25.33 -37.37 7.42
N GLN A 482 25.93 -36.69 8.39
CA GLN A 482 27.33 -36.25 8.34
C GLN A 482 27.94 -36.45 9.71
N LYS A 483 29.13 -37.09 9.79
CA LYS A 483 29.86 -37.17 11.04
C LYS A 483 30.38 -35.78 11.44
N ASN A 484 29.78 -35.15 12.43
CA ASN A 484 30.21 -33.87 12.97
C ASN A 484 31.19 -34.01 14.15
N GLU A 485 31.75 -32.88 14.57
CA GLU A 485 32.59 -32.81 15.77
C GLU A 485 31.74 -33.22 16.99
N PHE A 486 32.30 -34.07 17.86
CA PHE A 486 31.64 -34.68 19.03
C PHE A 486 30.66 -35.84 18.75
N GLU A 487 30.46 -36.25 17.50
CA GLU A 487 29.71 -37.46 17.14
C GLU A 487 30.66 -38.65 16.90
N GLU A 488 30.21 -39.85 17.25
CA GLU A 488 30.93 -41.09 16.94
C GLU A 488 30.47 -41.70 15.61
N CYS A 489 29.23 -41.43 15.21
CA CYS A 489 28.57 -41.93 14.00
C CYS A 489 27.35 -41.06 13.69
N ASP A 490 26.69 -41.23 12.54
CA ASP A 490 25.42 -40.54 12.26
C ASP A 490 24.52 -41.33 11.30
N GLY A 491 23.60 -42.11 11.88
CA GLY A 491 22.56 -42.86 11.16
C GLY A 491 23.03 -44.12 10.42
N GLY A 492 24.30 -44.51 10.55
CA GLY A 492 24.86 -45.74 9.99
C GLY A 492 24.68 -46.98 10.88
N LEU A 493 25.33 -48.07 10.50
CA LEU A 493 25.21 -49.36 11.19
C LEU A 493 25.77 -49.28 12.61
N ASN A 494 25.07 -49.84 13.59
CA ASN A 494 25.44 -49.83 15.02
C ASN A 494 25.63 -48.42 15.63
N CYS A 495 25.03 -47.41 15.01
CA CYS A 495 24.90 -46.07 15.56
C CYS A 495 23.57 -45.93 16.31
N ASN A 496 23.59 -45.40 17.53
CA ASN A 496 22.35 -45.17 18.29
C ASN A 496 21.69 -43.83 17.92
N ASP A 497 20.48 -43.60 18.45
CA ASP A 497 19.70 -42.36 18.21
C ASP A 497 20.33 -41.08 18.79
N PHE A 498 21.46 -41.22 19.50
CA PHE A 498 22.25 -40.13 20.09
C PHE A 498 23.56 -39.86 19.31
N CYS A 499 23.76 -40.52 18.18
CA CYS A 499 24.98 -40.42 17.36
C CYS A 499 26.24 -40.89 18.10
N GLU A 500 26.04 -41.85 19.00
CA GLU A 500 27.08 -42.59 19.71
C GLU A 500 27.09 -44.03 19.20
N CYS A 501 28.27 -44.65 19.15
CA CYS A 501 28.37 -46.05 18.85
C CYS A 501 27.74 -46.88 19.97
N ILE A 502 26.97 -47.90 19.61
CA ILE A 502 26.43 -48.84 20.61
C ILE A 502 27.60 -49.48 21.39
N ASP A 503 27.41 -49.74 22.68
CA ASP A 503 28.45 -50.35 23.54
C ASP A 503 29.09 -51.59 22.87
N GLY A 504 30.43 -51.58 22.80
CA GLY A 504 31.22 -52.62 22.12
C GLY A 504 31.58 -52.31 20.66
N PHE A 505 31.17 -51.15 20.14
CA PHE A 505 31.51 -50.67 18.81
C PHE A 505 32.31 -49.35 18.87
N THR A 506 33.09 -49.09 17.82
CA THR A 506 33.82 -47.83 17.62
C THR A 506 33.60 -47.33 16.19
N THR A 507 33.83 -46.04 15.93
CA THR A 507 33.64 -45.46 14.58
C THR A 507 34.38 -46.26 13.52
N ASP A 508 33.71 -46.64 12.44
CA ASP A 508 34.37 -47.32 11.33
C ASP A 508 35.26 -46.31 10.56
N PRO A 509 36.59 -46.52 10.48
CA PRO A 509 37.48 -45.65 9.73
C PRO A 509 37.18 -45.65 8.21
N ASN A 510 36.47 -46.65 7.69
CA ASN A 510 36.09 -46.73 6.27
C ASN A 510 34.66 -46.21 6.02
N ASP A 511 33.83 -46.13 7.05
CA ASP A 511 32.48 -45.55 6.98
C ASP A 511 32.21 -44.72 8.26
N PRO A 512 32.58 -43.42 8.25
CA PRO A 512 32.46 -42.55 9.42
C PRO A 512 31.04 -42.37 9.96
N LEU A 513 30.01 -42.78 9.21
CA LEU A 513 28.61 -42.73 9.64
C LEU A 513 28.20 -43.98 10.44
N SER A 514 28.98 -45.05 10.38
CA SER A 514 28.72 -46.34 11.02
C SER A 514 29.75 -46.67 12.10
N CYS A 515 29.42 -47.67 12.92
CA CYS A 515 30.29 -48.22 13.94
C CYS A 515 30.56 -49.70 13.69
N LYS A 516 31.81 -50.11 13.92
CA LYS A 516 32.25 -51.50 13.80
C LYS A 516 32.65 -52.06 15.17
N GLU A 517 32.51 -53.37 15.32
CA GLU A 517 32.89 -54.08 16.54
C GLU A 517 34.38 -53.86 16.85
N THR A 518 34.69 -53.69 18.13
CA THR A 518 36.02 -53.26 18.62
C THR A 518 37.09 -54.34 18.49
#